data_AF-A0A1I3Q5B1-F1
#
_entry.id   AF-A0A1I3Q5B1-F1
#
_cell.length_a   1.000
_cell.length_b   1.000
_cell.length_c   1.000
_cell.angle_alpha   90.00
_cell.angle_beta   90.00
_cell.angle_gamma   90.00
#
_symmetry.space_group_name_H-M   'P 1'
#
loop_
_entity.id
_entity.type
_entity.pdbx_description
1 polymer ?
#
loop_
_entity_poly.entity_id
_entity_poly.type
_entity_poly.pdbx_seq_one_letter_code
_entity_poly.pdbx_strand_id
1 'polypeptide(L)'
;MYISEIVNLNFHSQLSLKQVEDRLLITADFPKEVLKELGMRDPFLYVTLYVRGGEIIKIIDEDNANLHIPSKKDFEQKTYNAIIDFAKKHAKQFSS
;
A
#
# COMPACT_ATOMS: atom_id res chain seq x y z
N MET A 1 11.30 -0.71 12.28
CA MET A 1 11.02 -1.70 11.24
C MET A 1 11.57 -1.20 9.91
N TYR A 2 12.16 -2.08 9.09
CA TYR A 2 12.54 -1.74 7.72
C TYR A 2 11.79 -2.65 6.73
N ILE A 3 10.94 -2.05 5.90
CA ILE A 3 10.11 -2.71 4.91
C ILE A 3 10.85 -2.68 3.57
N SER A 4 11.34 -3.84 3.17
CA SER A 4 12.00 -4.04 1.88
C SER A 4 11.29 -5.13 1.10
N GLU A 5 11.52 -5.17 -0.21
CA GLU A 5 11.17 -6.33 -1.05
C GLU A 5 9.69 -6.77 -1.03
N ILE A 6 8.75 -5.82 -0.93
CA ILE A 6 7.36 -6.12 -1.25
C ILE A 6 7.23 -6.28 -2.77
N VAL A 7 6.88 -7.49 -3.21
CA VAL A 7 6.86 -7.88 -4.63
C VAL A 7 5.50 -8.46 -5.01
N ASN A 8 5.32 -8.77 -6.30
CA ASN A 8 4.10 -9.38 -6.82
C ASN A 8 2.82 -8.59 -6.46
N LEU A 9 2.89 -7.26 -6.64
CA LEU A 9 1.77 -6.36 -6.43
C LEU A 9 0.61 -6.73 -7.36
N ASN A 10 -0.57 -6.94 -6.78
CA ASN A 10 -1.79 -7.26 -7.50
C ASN A 10 -2.94 -6.35 -7.04
N PHE A 11 -3.68 -5.82 -8.01
CA PHE A 11 -4.83 -4.99 -7.73
C PHE A 11 -5.96 -5.84 -7.14
N HIS A 12 -6.47 -5.46 -5.97
CA HIS A 12 -7.59 -6.13 -5.34
C HIS A 12 -8.89 -5.32 -5.50
N SER A 13 -8.90 -4.07 -5.02
CA SER A 13 -10.07 -3.20 -5.12
C SER A 13 -9.69 -1.72 -5.06
N GLN A 14 -10.64 -0.84 -5.38
CA GLN A 14 -10.47 0.60 -5.21
C GLN A 14 -11.76 1.29 -4.78
N LEU A 15 -11.57 2.42 -4.09
CA LEU A 15 -12.60 3.39 -3.78
C LEU A 15 -12.10 4.78 -4.22
N SER A 16 -12.83 5.40 -5.14
CA SER A 16 -12.51 6.74 -5.64
C SER A 16 -13.47 7.77 -5.07
N LEU A 17 -12.92 8.80 -4.43
CA LEU A 17 -13.66 10.00 -4.08
C LEU A 17 -13.29 11.09 -5.10
N LYS A 18 -14.23 11.36 -6.00
CA LYS A 18 -14.05 12.26 -7.15
C LYS A 18 -13.42 13.60 -6.73
N GLN A 19 -12.32 13.98 -7.39
CA GLN A 19 -11.57 15.22 -7.16
C GLN A 19 -10.95 15.37 -5.76
N VAL A 20 -10.93 14.31 -4.95
CA VAL A 20 -10.34 14.32 -3.60
C VAL A 20 -9.18 13.33 -3.52
N GLU A 21 -9.48 12.04 -3.67
CA GLU A 21 -8.50 10.98 -3.46
C GLU A 21 -8.94 9.67 -4.13
N ASP A 22 -7.95 8.83 -4.47
CA ASP A 22 -8.17 7.43 -4.78
C ASP A 22 -7.58 6.57 -3.67
N ARG A 23 -8.33 5.57 -3.24
CA ARG A 23 -7.88 4.58 -2.27
C ARG A 23 -7.85 3.22 -2.93
N LEU A 24 -6.73 2.54 -2.82
CA LEU A 24 -6.50 1.25 -3.45
C LEU A 24 -6.17 0.21 -2.39
N LEU A 25 -6.75 -0.98 -2.53
CA LEU A 25 -6.35 -2.17 -1.83
C LEU A 25 -5.52 -3.03 -2.78
N ILE A 26 -4.31 -3.38 -2.38
CA ILE A 26 -3.33 -4.10 -3.19
C ILE A 26 -2.85 -5.30 -2.37
N THR A 27 -2.89 -6.50 -2.96
CA THR A 27 -2.24 -7.68 -2.40
C THR A 27 -0.78 -7.73 -2.88
N ALA A 28 0.08 -8.32 -2.07
CA ALA A 28 1.51 -8.44 -2.37
C ALA A 28 2.13 -9.57 -1.58
N ASP A 29 3.32 -10.01 -2.01
CA ASP A 29 4.14 -10.90 -1.22
C ASP A 29 4.97 -10.07 -0.24
N PHE A 30 4.71 -10.26 1.05
CA PHE A 30 5.46 -9.62 2.13
C PHE A 30 6.57 -10.56 2.63
N PRO A 31 7.78 -10.05 2.93
CA PRO A 31 8.80 -10.84 3.60
C PRO A 31 8.29 -11.42 4.93
N LYS A 32 8.71 -12.66 5.25
CA LYS A 32 8.22 -13.35 6.46
C LYS A 32 8.60 -12.62 7.74
N GLU A 33 9.75 -11.95 7.73
CA GLU A 33 10.27 -11.14 8.83
C GLU A 33 9.35 -9.94 9.07
N VAL A 34 8.89 -9.30 7.99
CA VAL A 34 7.94 -8.17 8.03
C VAL A 34 6.60 -8.64 8.60
N LEU A 35 6.06 -9.75 8.10
CA LEU A 35 4.83 -10.35 8.61
C LEU A 35 4.91 -10.67 10.11
N LYS A 36 6.03 -11.26 10.55
CA LYS A 36 6.26 -11.62 11.95
C LYS A 36 6.36 -10.39 12.86
N GLU A 37 7.08 -9.34 12.43
CA GLU A 37 7.22 -8.09 13.19
C GLU A 37 5.88 -7.37 13.35
N LEU A 38 5.04 -7.39 12.31
CA LEU A 38 3.70 -6.79 12.33
C LEU A 38 2.64 -7.68 12.99
N GLY A 39 2.93 -8.96 13.24
CA GLY A 39 1.95 -9.92 13.72
C GLY A 39 0.83 -10.21 12.70
N MET A 40 1.13 -10.06 11.41
CA MET A 40 0.17 -10.20 10.30
C MET A 40 0.36 -11.53 9.57
N ARG A 41 -0.72 -12.06 8.98
CA ARG A 41 -0.74 -13.31 8.23
C ARG A 41 -0.98 -13.07 6.74
N ASP A 42 -2.01 -12.31 6.41
CA ASP A 42 -2.39 -12.03 5.03
C ASP A 42 -2.70 -10.52 4.84
N PRO A 43 -1.67 -9.66 4.88
CA PRO A 43 -1.89 -8.24 4.83
C PRO A 43 -2.10 -7.70 3.40
N PHE A 44 -2.85 -6.61 3.34
CA PHE A 44 -3.00 -5.75 2.18
C PHE A 44 -2.25 -4.44 2.36
N LEU A 45 -1.79 -3.90 1.24
CA LEU A 45 -1.40 -2.49 1.14
C LEU A 45 -2.66 -1.65 0.88
N TYR A 46 -3.00 -0.79 1.83
CA TYR A 46 -4.03 0.24 1.68
C TYR A 46 -3.37 1.57 1.31
N VAL A 47 -3.41 1.91 0.03
CA VAL A 47 -2.73 3.08 -0.53
C VAL A 47 -3.75 4.18 -0.81
N THR A 48 -3.53 5.35 -0.22
CA THR A 48 -4.30 6.57 -0.54
C THR A 48 -3.45 7.50 -1.39
N LEU A 49 -4.00 7.96 -2.51
CA LEU A 49 -3.41 8.95 -3.41
C LEU A 49 -4.28 10.20 -3.42
N TYR A 50 -3.73 11.35 -3.00
CA TYR A 50 -4.44 12.62 -2.99
C TYR A 50 -4.25 13.38 -4.30
N VAL A 51 -5.33 13.96 -4.83
CA VAL A 51 -5.30 14.71 -6.09
C VAL A 51 -4.38 15.94 -6.02
N ARG A 52 -4.24 16.56 -4.84
CA ARG A 52 -3.39 17.75 -4.62
C ARG A 52 -1.91 17.41 -4.39
N GLY A 53 -1.53 16.15 -4.61
CA GLY A 53 -0.22 15.64 -4.24
C GLY A 53 -0.21 15.09 -2.82
N GLY A 54 0.57 14.02 -2.63
CA GLY A 54 0.67 13.28 -1.38
C GLY A 54 0.10 11.87 -1.49
N GLU A 55 0.75 10.97 -0.77
CA GLU A 55 0.43 9.56 -0.75
C GLU A 55 0.59 9.01 0.68
N ILE A 56 -0.24 8.03 1.03
CA ILE A 56 -0.14 7.31 2.30
C ILE A 56 -0.22 5.82 1.98
N ILE A 57 0.66 5.04 2.60
CA ILE A 57 0.59 3.59 2.59
C ILE A 57 0.28 3.14 4.00
N LYS A 58 -0.75 2.31 4.15
CA LYS A 58 -1.01 1.55 5.38
C LYS A 58 -0.92 0.07 5.05
N ILE A 59 -0.51 -0.73 6.02
CA ILE A 59 -0.55 -2.19 5.93
C ILE A 59 -1.69 -2.63 6.85
N ILE A 60 -2.69 -3.29 6.29
CA ILE A 60 -3.86 -3.77 7.03
C ILE A 60 -3.96 -5.27 6.88
N ASP A 61 -4.37 -5.96 7.94
CA ASP A 61 -4.69 -7.38 7.88
C ASP A 61 -6.13 -7.53 8.42
N GLU A 62 -7.02 -7.96 7.54
CA GLU A 62 -8.45 -8.05 7.85
C GLU A 62 -8.77 -9.22 8.79
N ASP A 63 -7.94 -10.28 8.79
CA ASP A 63 -8.16 -11.48 9.60
C ASP A 63 -7.96 -11.22 11.09
N ASN A 64 -7.00 -10.36 11.44
CA ASN A 64 -6.67 -10.03 12.84
C ASN A 64 -6.96 -8.56 13.20
N ALA A 65 -7.56 -7.80 12.28
CA ALA A 65 -7.82 -6.36 12.42
C ALA A 65 -6.58 -5.52 12.78
N ASN A 66 -5.38 -5.99 12.41
CA ASN A 66 -4.15 -5.25 12.65
C ASN A 66 -4.00 -4.13 11.60
N LEU A 67 -3.52 -2.98 12.08
CA LEU A 67 -3.23 -1.81 11.26
C LEU A 67 -1.83 -1.31 11.59
N HIS A 68 -0.99 -1.25 10.58
CA HIS A 68 0.30 -0.60 10.65
C HIS A 68 0.34 0.60 9.69
N ILE A 69 0.81 1.74 10.19
CA ILE A 69 0.93 2.98 9.41
C ILE A 69 2.43 3.32 9.33
N PRO A 70 3.15 2.73 8.37
CA PRO A 70 4.56 3.04 8.17
C PRO A 70 4.73 4.46 7.64
N SER A 71 5.80 5.12 8.08
CA SER A 71 6.28 6.34 7.44
C SER A 71 7.08 6.00 6.18
N LYS A 72 7.27 6.97 5.28
CA LYS A 72 8.10 6.78 4.08
C LYS A 72 9.52 6.30 4.40
N LYS A 73 10.07 6.68 5.56
CA LYS A 73 11.43 6.30 6.00
C LYS A 73 11.53 4.84 6.42
N ASP A 74 10.41 4.21 6.75
CA ASP A 74 10.37 2.80 7.13
C ASP A 74 10.46 1.87 5.91
N PHE A 75 10.36 2.42 4.70
CA PHE A 75 10.51 1.65 3.47
C PHE A 75 11.90 1.81 2.85
N GLU A 76 12.36 0.74 2.21
CA GLU A 76 13.32 0.88 1.14
C GLU A 76 12.74 1.75 0.02
N GLN A 77 13.48 2.78 -0.40
CA GLN A 77 12.99 3.78 -1.37
C GLN A 77 12.48 3.15 -2.68
N LYS A 78 13.13 2.08 -3.16
CA LYS A 78 12.72 1.36 -4.38
C LYS A 78 11.35 0.69 -4.20
N THR A 79 11.14 0.06 -3.05
CA THR A 79 9.90 -0.64 -2.67
C THR A 79 8.76 0.36 -2.53
N TYR A 80 9.02 1.47 -1.83
CA TYR A 80 8.06 2.56 -1.71
C TYR A 80 7.60 3.08 -3.07
N ASN A 81 8.56 3.42 -3.95
CA ASN A 81 8.25 3.94 -5.28
C ASN A 81 7.48 2.91 -6.12
N ALA A 82 7.86 1.63 -6.07
CA ALA A 82 7.15 0.57 -6.79
C ALA A 82 5.68 0.46 -6.38
N ILE A 83 5.38 0.54 -5.07
CA ILE A 83 4.00 0.52 -4.55
C ILE A 83 3.22 1.73 -5.05
N ILE A 84 3.79 2.93 -4.96
CA ILE A 84 3.12 4.17 -5.38
C ILE A 84 2.90 4.20 -6.89
N ASP A 85 3.89 3.80 -7.69
CA ASP A 85 3.78 3.77 -9.15
C ASP A 85 2.75 2.73 -9.60
N PHE A 86 2.71 1.57 -8.95
CA PHE A 86 1.66 0.59 -9.18
C PHE A 86 0.28 1.18 -8.83
N ALA A 87 0.13 1.78 -7.65
CA ALA A 87 -1.14 2.38 -7.24
C ALA A 87 -1.62 3.46 -8.22
N LYS A 88 -0.73 4.34 -8.68
CA LYS A 88 -1.06 5.39 -9.66
C LYS A 88 -1.53 4.82 -11.00
N LYS A 89 -0.94 3.72 -11.48
CA LYS A 89 -1.38 3.06 -12.74
C LYS A 89 -2.79 2.51 -12.65
N HIS A 90 -3.25 2.13 -11.45
CA HIS A 90 -4.57 1.54 -11.23
C HIS A 90 -5.62 2.54 -10.70
N ALA A 91 -5.19 3.75 -10.32
CA ALA A 91 -6.05 4.78 -9.76
C ALA A 91 -6.85 5.50 -10.86
N LYS A 92 -8.18 5.46 -10.78
CA LYS A 92 -9.10 6.04 -11.79
C LYS A 92 -8.87 7.53 -12.09
N GLN A 93 -8.40 8.32 -11.12
CA GLN A 93 -8.17 9.74 -11.33
C GLN A 93 -6.84 10.02 -12.07
N PHE A 94 -5.98 9.01 -12.17
CA PHE A 94 -4.66 9.10 -12.80
C PHE A 94 -4.53 8.21 -14.05
N SER A 95 -5.42 7.24 -14.24
CA SER A 95 -5.56 6.49 -15.49
C SER A 95 -6.41 7.31 -16.48
N SER A 96 -5.73 7.82 -17.53
CA SER A 96 -6.37 8.45 -18.70
C SER A 96 -6.85 7.41 -19.70
#